data_AF-A0A8H5EUN8-F1
#
_entry.id   AF-A0A8H5EUN8-F1
#
_cell.length_a   1.000
_cell.length_b   1.000
_cell.length_c   1.000
_cell.angle_alpha   90.00
_cell.angle_beta   90.00
_cell.angle_gamma   90.00
#
_symmetry.space_group_name_H-M   'P 1'
#
loop_
_entity.id
_entity.type
_entity.pdbx_description
1 polymer ?
#
loop_
_entity_poly.entity_id
_entity_poly.type
_entity_poly.pdbx_seq_one_letter_code
_entity_poly.pdbx_strand_id
1 'polypeptide(L)'
;MGSAPEHEKPTQKDALSSQFNNSISMVQSLTTRLEHDYVRPGLLKYQQFFARRPLTAIIIGIFAVLSVFPVITFIGLSFSLSAIFILAALTVALCASGAVVLAFFTALLGVLILTFITALFLTAVTISSFSFFRFVVLLRAQGAAGAYMWVLETKDTLLALLAKDSSQLTTSKINGHIQEDESTSSSPVQYKTDSQD
;
A
#
# COMPACT_ATOMS: atom_id res chain seq x y z
N MET A 1 -58.75 5.31 10.43
CA MET A 1 -57.35 5.03 10.84
C MET A 1 -56.73 4.18 9.75
N GLY A 2 -55.97 4.79 8.85
CA GLY A 2 -55.25 4.13 7.77
C GLY A 2 -53.76 4.18 8.09
N SER A 3 -53.13 3.02 8.24
CA SER A 3 -51.70 2.89 8.50
C SER A 3 -50.94 3.35 7.26
N ALA A 4 -50.09 4.35 7.44
CA ALA A 4 -49.21 4.86 6.39
C ALA A 4 -48.17 3.78 6.02
N PRO A 5 -47.87 3.57 4.73
CA PRO A 5 -46.84 2.62 4.31
C PRO A 5 -45.46 3.11 4.76
N GLU A 6 -44.77 2.29 5.55
CA GLU A 6 -43.37 2.53 5.90
C GLU A 6 -42.51 2.46 4.64
N HIS A 7 -41.83 3.57 4.33
CA HIS A 7 -40.86 3.64 3.25
C HIS A 7 -39.58 2.87 3.66
N GLU A 8 -39.53 1.59 3.30
CA GLU A 8 -38.32 0.79 3.38
C GLU A 8 -37.25 1.41 2.46
N LYS A 9 -36.10 1.79 3.02
CA LYS A 9 -35.01 2.40 2.25
C LYS A 9 -34.45 1.35 1.30
N PRO A 10 -34.43 1.60 -0.03
CA PRO A 10 -33.94 0.62 -0.98
C PRO A 10 -32.50 0.26 -0.64
N THR A 11 -32.26 -1.04 -0.44
CA THR A 11 -30.94 -1.55 -0.12
C THR A 11 -29.99 -1.30 -1.29
N GLN A 12 -28.72 -0.97 -1.02
CA GLN A 12 -27.70 -0.71 -2.06
C GLN A 12 -27.59 -1.86 -3.08
N LYS A 13 -27.91 -3.10 -2.66
CA LYS A 13 -27.99 -4.28 -3.51
C LYS A 13 -29.08 -4.17 -4.59
N ASP A 14 -30.23 -3.58 -4.28
CA ASP A 14 -31.35 -3.41 -5.21
C ASP A 14 -31.04 -2.35 -6.27
N ALA A 15 -30.30 -1.31 -5.90
CA ALA A 15 -29.81 -0.31 -6.84
C ALA A 15 -28.83 -0.92 -7.86
N LEU A 16 -27.92 -1.79 -7.41
CA LEU A 16 -26.97 -2.48 -8.29
C LEU A 16 -27.68 -3.48 -9.22
N SER A 17 -28.61 -4.28 -8.70
CA SER A 17 -29.35 -5.26 -9.51
C SER A 17 -30.22 -4.58 -10.57
N SER A 18 -30.82 -3.43 -10.24
CA SER A 18 -31.57 -2.61 -11.20
C SER A 18 -30.69 -2.11 -12.35
N GLN A 19 -29.46 -1.65 -12.08
CA GLN A 19 -28.52 -1.22 -13.14
C GLN A 19 -28.07 -2.38 -14.04
N PHE A 20 -27.83 -3.56 -13.46
CA PHE A 20 -27.54 -4.76 -14.25
C PHE A 20 -28.73 -5.16 -15.14
N ASN A 21 -29.94 -5.19 -14.60
CA ASN A 21 -31.14 -5.52 -15.36
C ASN A 21 -31.38 -4.53 -16.50
N ASN A 22 -31.17 -3.23 -16.26
CA ASN A 22 -31.29 -2.22 -17.30
C ASN A 22 -30.25 -2.44 -18.42
N SER A 23 -29.01 -2.70 -18.05
CA SER A 23 -27.92 -2.99 -19.00
C SER A 23 -28.21 -4.24 -19.84
N ILE A 24 -28.70 -5.31 -19.22
CA ILE A 24 -29.09 -6.56 -19.91
C ILE A 24 -30.24 -6.29 -20.89
N SER A 25 -31.27 -5.56 -20.47
CA SER A 25 -32.41 -5.22 -21.32
C SER A 25 -32.01 -4.36 -22.52
N MET A 26 -31.05 -3.45 -22.33
CA MET A 26 -30.50 -2.62 -23.42
C MET A 26 -29.74 -3.48 -24.43
N VAL A 27 -28.85 -4.37 -23.98
CA VAL A 27 -28.11 -5.27 -24.88
C VAL A 27 -29.05 -6.23 -25.61
N GLN A 28 -30.07 -6.76 -24.94
CA GLN A 28 -31.10 -7.57 -25.60
C GLN A 28 -31.85 -6.79 -26.67
N SER A 29 -32.32 -5.57 -26.36
CA SER A 29 -33.05 -4.75 -27.33
C SER A 29 -32.21 -4.42 -28.57
N LEU A 30 -30.91 -4.15 -28.39
CA LEU A 30 -29.96 -3.94 -29.49
C LEU A 30 -29.74 -5.21 -30.30
N THR A 31 -29.62 -6.36 -29.64
CA THR A 31 -29.47 -7.67 -30.29
C THR A 31 -30.71 -8.00 -31.12
N THR A 32 -31.90 -7.81 -30.57
CA THR A 32 -33.16 -8.03 -31.28
C THR A 32 -33.29 -7.11 -32.49
N ARG A 33 -32.89 -5.84 -32.37
CA ARG A 33 -32.86 -4.90 -33.51
C ARG A 33 -31.86 -5.32 -34.57
N LEU A 34 -30.63 -5.69 -34.19
CA LEU A 34 -29.62 -6.17 -35.11
C LEU A 34 -30.06 -7.43 -35.86
N GLU A 35 -30.66 -8.37 -35.12
CA GLU A 35 -31.18 -9.60 -35.68
C GLU A 35 -32.29 -9.31 -36.70
N HIS A 36 -33.24 -8.45 -36.33
CA HIS A 36 -34.38 -8.13 -37.18
C HIS A 36 -33.99 -7.31 -38.41
N ASP A 37 -33.17 -6.26 -38.23
CA ASP A 37 -32.89 -5.26 -39.27
C ASP A 37 -31.76 -5.69 -40.21
N TYR A 38 -30.81 -6.50 -39.75
CA TYR A 38 -29.62 -6.88 -40.54
C TYR A 38 -29.54 -8.37 -40.83
N VAL A 39 -29.70 -9.22 -39.80
CA VAL A 39 -29.46 -10.66 -39.95
C VAL A 39 -30.57 -11.30 -40.78
N ARG A 40 -31.82 -11.06 -40.42
CA ARG A 40 -33.00 -11.68 -41.05
C ARG A 40 -33.15 -11.33 -42.54
N PRO A 41 -33.10 -10.05 -42.99
CA PRO A 41 -33.19 -9.72 -44.40
C PRO A 41 -31.95 -10.17 -45.18
N GLY A 42 -30.78 -10.18 -44.55
CA GLY A 42 -29.56 -10.74 -45.13
C GLY A 42 -29.75 -12.21 -45.50
N LEU A 43 -30.19 -13.04 -44.55
CA LEU A 43 -30.40 -14.47 -44.76
C LEU A 43 -31.39 -14.78 -45.89
N LEU A 44 -32.52 -14.07 -45.92
CA LEU A 44 -33.54 -14.23 -46.96
C LEU A 44 -32.99 -13.87 -48.35
N LYS A 45 -32.20 -12.78 -48.44
CA LYS A 45 -31.52 -12.40 -49.69
C LYS A 45 -30.49 -13.44 -50.12
N TYR A 46 -29.71 -13.99 -49.18
CA TYR A 46 -28.74 -15.04 -49.49
C TYR A 46 -29.41 -16.28 -50.08
N GLN A 47 -30.49 -16.78 -49.47
CA GLN A 47 -31.22 -17.93 -50.00
C GLN A 47 -31.72 -17.69 -51.43
N GLN A 48 -32.27 -16.49 -51.69
CA GLN A 48 -32.75 -16.13 -53.03
C GLN A 48 -31.61 -16.00 -54.05
N PHE A 49 -30.43 -15.54 -53.63
CA PHE A 49 -29.24 -15.43 -54.48
C PHE A 49 -28.68 -16.81 -54.87
N PHE A 50 -28.61 -17.75 -53.93
CA PHE A 50 -28.16 -19.12 -54.16
C PHE A 50 -29.06 -19.86 -55.17
N ALA A 51 -30.39 -19.64 -55.09
CA ALA A 51 -31.33 -20.24 -56.03
C ALA A 51 -31.14 -19.77 -57.47
N ARG A 52 -30.67 -18.53 -57.68
CA ARG A 52 -30.56 -17.93 -59.01
C ARG A 52 -29.23 -18.23 -59.71
N ARG A 53 -28.12 -18.27 -58.98
CA ARG A 53 -26.76 -18.49 -59.52
C ARG A 53 -25.86 -19.23 -58.49
N PRO A 54 -25.94 -20.56 -58.39
CA PRO A 54 -25.23 -21.32 -57.35
C PRO A 54 -23.70 -21.23 -57.48
N LEU A 55 -23.18 -21.12 -58.71
CA LEU A 55 -21.74 -21.11 -58.98
C LEU A 55 -21.06 -19.83 -58.46
N THR A 56 -21.66 -18.66 -58.72
CA THR A 56 -21.13 -17.37 -58.22
C THR A 56 -21.23 -17.27 -56.70
N ALA A 57 -22.31 -17.83 -56.11
CA ALA A 57 -22.53 -17.81 -54.68
C ALA A 57 -21.47 -18.64 -53.91
N ILE A 58 -21.05 -19.79 -54.44
CA ILE A 58 -19.97 -20.61 -53.85
C ILE A 58 -18.63 -19.86 -53.90
N ILE A 59 -18.29 -19.21 -55.03
CA ILE A 59 -17.05 -18.43 -55.16
C ILE A 59 -17.02 -17.28 -54.14
N ILE A 60 -18.12 -16.52 -54.02
CA ILE A 60 -18.23 -15.45 -53.02
C ILE A 60 -18.17 -16.02 -51.61
N GLY A 61 -18.80 -17.16 -51.34
CA GLY A 61 -18.75 -17.81 -50.03
C GLY A 61 -17.34 -18.23 -49.62
N ILE A 62 -16.60 -18.89 -50.52
CA ILE A 62 -15.20 -19.27 -50.29
C ILE A 62 -14.33 -18.03 -50.11
N PHE A 63 -14.50 -17.01 -50.96
CA PHE A 63 -13.78 -15.75 -50.83
C PHE A 63 -14.09 -15.06 -49.50
N ALA A 64 -15.35 -15.05 -49.07
CA ALA A 64 -15.77 -14.48 -47.79
C ALA A 64 -15.10 -15.22 -46.62
N VAL A 65 -15.16 -16.56 -46.59
CA VAL A 65 -14.52 -17.38 -45.55
C VAL A 65 -12.99 -17.16 -45.54
N LEU A 66 -12.35 -17.15 -46.71
CA LEU A 66 -10.91 -16.89 -46.83
C LEU A 66 -10.54 -15.46 -46.43
N SER A 67 -11.42 -14.48 -46.62
CA SER A 67 -11.20 -13.07 -46.23
C SER A 67 -11.44 -12.81 -44.74
N VAL A 68 -12.27 -13.63 -44.07
CA VAL A 68 -12.49 -13.51 -42.63
C VAL A 68 -11.20 -13.85 -41.85
N PHE A 69 -10.41 -14.81 -42.35
CA PHE A 69 -9.15 -15.18 -41.72
C PHE A 69 -8.16 -14.00 -41.57
N PRO A 70 -7.78 -13.25 -42.63
CA PRO A 70 -6.89 -12.10 -42.51
C PRO A 70 -7.50 -10.95 -41.69
N VAL A 71 -8.84 -10.80 -41.66
CA VAL A 71 -9.49 -9.79 -40.82
C VAL A 71 -9.37 -10.14 -39.34
N ILE A 72 -9.63 -11.40 -38.97
CA ILE A 72 -9.49 -11.86 -37.59
C ILE A 72 -8.03 -11.78 -37.13
N THR A 73 -7.07 -12.21 -37.95
CA THR A 73 -5.65 -12.11 -37.59
C THR A 73 -5.20 -10.65 -37.46
N PHE A 74 -5.67 -9.75 -38.33
CA PHE A 74 -5.39 -8.32 -38.20
C PHE A 74 -5.93 -7.73 -36.89
N ILE A 75 -7.19 -8.05 -36.53
CA ILE A 75 -7.80 -7.60 -35.28
C ILE A 75 -7.03 -8.16 -34.07
N GLY A 76 -6.71 -9.45 -34.09
CA GLY A 76 -5.98 -10.12 -33.01
C GLY A 76 -4.56 -9.55 -32.83
N LEU A 77 -3.84 -9.33 -33.93
CA LEU A 77 -2.51 -8.72 -33.91
C LEU A 77 -2.56 -7.27 -33.43
N SER A 78 -3.53 -6.49 -33.91
CA SER A 78 -3.72 -5.10 -33.47
C SER A 78 -3.98 -5.00 -31.97
N PHE A 79 -4.88 -5.85 -31.45
CA PHE A 79 -5.16 -5.91 -30.01
C PHE A 79 -3.93 -6.37 -29.21
N SER A 80 -3.21 -7.39 -29.70
CA SER A 80 -2.00 -7.90 -29.04
C SER A 80 -0.90 -6.85 -28.98
N LEU A 81 -0.67 -6.14 -30.09
CA LEU A 81 0.28 -5.02 -30.14
C LEU A 81 -0.12 -3.93 -29.14
N SER A 82 -1.39 -3.52 -29.12
CA SER A 82 -1.88 -2.52 -28.17
C SER A 82 -1.64 -2.94 -26.71
N ALA A 83 -1.95 -4.20 -26.36
CA ALA A 83 -1.71 -4.73 -25.02
C ALA A 83 -0.21 -4.74 -24.66
N ILE A 84 0.66 -5.13 -25.60
CA ILE A 84 2.12 -5.11 -25.40
C ILE A 84 2.62 -3.68 -25.17
N PHE A 85 2.13 -2.70 -25.94
CA PHE A 85 2.50 -1.29 -25.76
C PHE A 85 2.07 -0.77 -24.38
N ILE A 86 0.86 -1.10 -23.92
CA ILE A 86 0.37 -0.70 -22.59
C ILE A 86 1.22 -1.34 -21.49
N LEU A 87 1.52 -2.64 -21.58
CA LEU A 87 2.37 -3.34 -20.61
C LEU A 87 3.79 -2.79 -20.60
N ALA A 88 4.36 -2.49 -21.76
CA ALA A 88 5.68 -1.89 -21.88
C ALA A 88 5.71 -0.49 -21.24
N ALA A 89 4.71 0.35 -21.55
CA ALA A 89 4.59 1.68 -20.97
C ALA A 89 4.44 1.62 -19.43
N LEU A 90 3.61 0.70 -18.93
CA LEU A 90 3.43 0.50 -17.50
C LEU A 90 4.73 0.03 -16.82
N THR A 91 5.46 -0.89 -17.45
CA THR A 91 6.74 -1.39 -16.93
C THR A 91 7.78 -0.28 -16.85
N VAL A 92 7.90 0.54 -17.90
CA VAL A 92 8.82 1.69 -17.91
C VAL A 92 8.40 2.73 -16.86
N ALA A 93 7.10 3.01 -16.73
CA ALA A 93 6.59 3.94 -15.72
C ALA A 93 6.88 3.46 -14.30
N LEU A 94 6.66 2.18 -14.00
CA LEU A 94 6.96 1.59 -12.70
C LEU A 94 8.46 1.60 -12.41
N CYS A 95 9.29 1.26 -13.40
CA CYS A 95 10.75 1.27 -13.26
C CYS A 95 11.27 2.70 -13.00
N ALA A 96 10.79 3.68 -13.78
CA ALA A 96 11.14 5.08 -13.60
C ALA A 96 10.69 5.61 -12.23
N SER A 97 9.45 5.32 -11.83
CA SER A 97 8.93 5.68 -10.50
C SER A 97 9.77 5.05 -9.38
N GLY A 98 10.10 3.76 -9.50
CA GLY A 98 10.95 3.05 -8.54
C GLY A 98 12.33 3.67 -8.43
N ALA A 99 12.97 3.99 -9.56
CA ALA A 99 14.29 4.63 -9.58
C ALA A 99 14.28 6.01 -8.89
N VAL A 100 13.23 6.82 -9.12
CA VAL A 100 13.07 8.12 -8.47
C VAL A 100 12.90 7.96 -6.96
N VAL A 101 12.04 7.03 -6.50
CA VAL A 101 11.85 6.76 -5.08
C VAL A 101 13.15 6.28 -4.43
N LEU A 102 13.91 5.39 -5.09
CA LEU A 102 15.21 4.94 -4.59
C LEU A 102 16.21 6.10 -4.47
N ALA A 103 16.24 7.00 -5.46
CA ALA A 103 17.11 8.18 -5.44
C ALA A 103 16.76 9.15 -4.30
N PHE A 104 15.47 9.37 -4.03
CA PHE A 104 15.06 10.17 -2.87
C PHE A 104 15.40 9.48 -1.55
N PHE A 105 15.24 8.16 -1.47
CA PHE A 105 15.58 7.40 -0.28
C PHE A 105 17.08 7.47 0.04
N THR A 106 17.94 7.33 -0.97
CA THR A 106 19.40 7.45 -0.78
C THR A 106 19.80 8.88 -0.41
N ALA A 107 19.20 9.89 -1.02
CA ALA A 107 19.43 11.29 -0.65
C ALA A 107 19.01 11.56 0.81
N LEU A 108 17.84 11.08 1.23
CA LEU A 108 17.35 11.22 2.60
C LEU A 108 18.27 10.52 3.59
N LEU A 109 18.72 9.30 3.28
CA LEU A 109 19.67 8.57 4.11
C LEU A 109 21.01 9.34 4.23
N GLY A 110 21.49 9.95 3.15
CA GLY A 110 22.67 10.80 3.16
C GLY A 110 22.52 12.01 4.08
N VAL A 111 21.38 12.71 4.02
CA VAL A 111 21.07 13.83 4.92
C VAL A 111 20.98 13.35 6.38
N LEU A 112 20.40 12.17 6.63
CA LEU A 112 20.30 11.61 7.97
C LEU A 112 21.67 11.27 8.56
N ILE A 113 22.58 10.71 7.75
CA ILE A 113 23.97 10.45 8.16
C ILE A 113 24.70 11.77 8.43
N LEU A 114 24.56 12.76 7.55
CA LEU A 114 25.22 14.06 7.72
C LEU A 114 24.73 14.79 8.98
N THR A 115 23.43 14.80 9.22
CA THR A 115 22.84 15.39 10.43
C THR A 115 23.25 14.64 11.68
N PHE A 116 23.35 13.30 11.63
CA PHE A 116 23.87 12.49 12.73
C PHE A 116 25.34 12.82 13.05
N ILE A 117 26.22 12.89 12.03
CA ILE A 117 27.62 13.29 12.22
C ILE A 117 27.72 14.71 12.77
N THR A 118 26.91 15.63 12.24
CA THR A 118 26.86 17.01 12.72
C THR A 118 26.45 17.07 14.18
N ALA A 119 25.44 16.29 14.59
CA ALA A 119 25.00 16.20 15.97
C ALA A 119 26.07 15.62 16.89
N LEU A 120 26.77 14.56 16.47
CA LEU A 120 27.91 14.01 17.22
C LEU A 120 29.03 15.03 17.38
N PHE A 121 29.38 15.74 16.31
CA PHE A 121 30.39 16.78 16.34
C PHE A 121 30.00 17.93 17.29
N LEU A 122 28.75 18.41 17.19
CA LEU A 122 28.25 19.48 18.06
C LEU A 122 28.25 19.05 19.54
N THR A 123 27.86 17.79 19.81
CA THR A 123 27.88 17.22 21.15
C THR A 123 29.31 17.13 21.68
N ALA A 124 30.26 16.65 20.86
CA ALA A 124 31.68 16.57 21.22
C ALA A 124 32.27 17.96 21.50
N VAL A 125 31.99 18.96 20.65
CA VAL A 125 32.42 20.35 20.84
C VAL A 125 31.83 20.93 22.11
N THR A 126 30.55 20.68 22.40
CA THR A 126 29.88 21.17 23.60
C THR A 126 30.51 20.55 24.86
N ILE A 127 30.72 19.23 24.87
CA ILE A 127 31.39 18.52 25.97
C ILE A 127 32.83 19.02 26.16
N SER A 128 33.56 19.19 25.06
CA SER A 128 34.94 19.68 25.08
C SER A 128 35.02 21.11 25.61
N SER A 129 34.17 22.02 25.10
CA SER A 129 34.10 23.41 25.54
C SER A 129 33.70 23.53 27.00
N PHE A 130 32.73 22.75 27.46
CA PHE A 130 32.33 22.70 28.87
C PHE A 130 33.47 22.21 29.76
N SER A 131 34.13 21.13 29.37
CA SER A 131 35.27 20.56 30.10
C SER A 131 36.43 21.55 30.16
N PHE A 132 36.73 22.22 29.04
CA PHE A 132 37.77 23.24 28.96
C PHE A 132 37.45 24.46 29.83
N PHE A 133 36.23 24.98 29.77
CA PHE A 133 35.79 26.10 30.61
C PHE A 133 35.93 25.76 32.09
N ARG A 134 35.45 24.58 32.51
CA ARG A 134 35.57 24.10 33.89
C ARG A 134 37.04 23.96 34.30
N PHE A 135 37.89 23.40 33.43
CA PHE A 135 39.32 23.28 33.68
C PHE A 135 39.98 24.65 33.90
N VAL A 136 39.68 25.65 33.07
CA VAL A 136 40.20 27.02 33.21
C VAL A 136 39.77 27.65 34.53
N VAL A 137 38.51 27.46 34.94
CA VAL A 137 38.00 27.95 36.24
C VAL A 137 38.75 27.31 37.41
N LEU A 138 38.96 25.99 37.40
CA LEU A 138 39.69 25.28 38.45
C LEU A 138 41.17 25.68 38.50
N LEU A 139 41.81 25.83 37.34
CA LEU A 139 43.21 26.25 37.24
C LEU A 139 43.41 27.66 37.81
N ARG A 140 42.45 28.57 37.57
CA ARG A 140 42.51 29.93 38.12
C ARG A 140 42.28 29.95 39.64
N ALA A 141 41.45 29.07 40.17
CA ALA A 141 41.13 29.02 41.60
C ALA A 141 42.23 28.35 42.44
N GLN A 142 42.86 27.28 41.95
CA GLN A 142 43.74 26.41 42.75
C GLN A 142 45.14 26.18 42.14
N GLY A 143 45.44 26.81 41.00
CA GLY A 143 46.72 26.62 40.30
C GLY A 143 46.91 25.17 39.83
N ALA A 144 48.15 24.67 39.88
CA ALA A 144 48.50 23.33 39.41
C ALA A 144 47.76 22.18 40.14
N ALA A 145 47.36 22.39 41.40
CA ALA A 145 46.60 21.39 42.17
C ALA A 145 45.20 21.15 41.60
N GLY A 146 44.58 22.18 40.99
CA GLY A 146 43.25 22.07 40.38
C GLY A 146 43.20 21.10 39.19
N ALA A 147 44.31 20.96 38.45
CA ALA A 147 44.40 20.00 37.34
C ALA A 147 44.33 18.54 37.82
N TYR A 148 44.98 18.23 38.95
CA TYR A 148 44.97 16.89 39.54
C TYR A 148 43.58 16.52 40.06
N MET A 149 42.91 17.46 40.75
CA MET A 149 41.54 17.27 41.23
C MET A 149 40.55 17.04 40.09
N TRP A 150 40.67 17.78 38.98
CA TRP A 150 39.81 17.58 37.81
C TRP A 150 39.92 16.18 37.20
N VAL A 151 41.14 15.63 37.10
CA VAL A 151 41.35 14.26 36.57
C VAL A 151 40.72 13.21 37.49
N LEU A 152 40.86 13.37 38.81
CA LEU A 152 40.24 12.49 39.80
C LEU A 152 38.72 12.51 39.69
N GLU A 153 38.11 13.71 39.71
CA GLU A 153 36.65 13.85 39.55
C GLU A 153 36.14 13.24 38.24
N THR A 154 36.87 13.45 37.13
CA THR A 154 36.47 12.93 35.82
C THR A 154 36.53 11.39 35.80
N LYS A 155 37.57 10.80 36.38
CA LYS A 155 37.69 9.35 36.51
C LYS A 155 36.58 8.75 37.37
N ASP A 156 36.32 9.34 38.53
CA ASP A 156 35.30 8.84 39.46
C ASP A 156 33.90 8.92 38.84
N THR A 157 33.61 10.01 38.12
CA THR A 157 32.34 10.15 37.40
C THR A 157 32.21 9.10 36.30
N LEU A 158 33.28 8.82 35.56
CA LEU A 158 33.28 7.85 34.47
C LEU A 158 33.13 6.41 35.00
N LEU A 159 33.82 6.08 36.09
CA LEU A 159 33.66 4.78 36.78
C LEU A 159 32.25 4.60 37.34
N ALA A 160 31.68 5.65 37.93
CA ALA A 160 30.30 5.62 38.45
C ALA A 160 29.27 5.39 37.32
N LEU A 161 29.47 5.99 36.14
CA LEU A 161 28.60 5.76 34.97
C LEU A 161 28.72 4.33 34.44
N LEU A 162 29.94 3.78 34.33
CA LEU A 162 30.16 2.39 33.89
C LEU A 162 29.58 1.37 34.89
N ALA A 163 29.68 1.63 36.19
CA ALA A 163 29.09 0.78 37.23
C ALA A 163 27.55 0.82 37.24
N LYS A 164 26.96 1.93 36.78
CA LYS A 164 25.50 2.08 36.71
C LYS A 164 24.88 1.27 35.57
N ASP A 165 25.50 1.24 34.39
CA ASP A 165 25.01 0.47 33.24
C ASP A 165 25.04 -1.05 33.48
N SER A 166 26.06 -1.56 34.18
CA SER A 166 26.16 -2.98 34.52
C SER A 166 25.09 -3.45 35.52
N SER A 167 24.65 -2.54 36.39
CA SER A 167 23.59 -2.83 37.38
C SER A 167 22.20 -2.94 36.72
N GLN A 168 21.90 -2.10 35.73
CA GLN A 168 20.62 -2.09 35.00
C GLN A 168 20.35 -3.39 34.22
N LEU A 169 21.41 -3.98 33.62
CA LEU A 169 21.29 -5.23 32.87
C LEU A 169 20.87 -6.42 33.75
N THR A 170 21.24 -6.42 35.04
CA THR A 170 20.99 -7.53 35.96
C THR A 170 19.56 -7.48 36.52
N THR A 171 19.06 -6.28 36.85
CA THR A 171 17.71 -6.11 37.41
C THR A 171 16.61 -6.35 36.37
N SER A 172 16.82 -5.98 35.10
CA SER A 172 15.85 -6.25 34.03
C SER A 172 15.64 -7.75 33.76
N LYS A 173 16.67 -8.58 34.01
CA LYS A 173 16.61 -10.03 33.77
C LYS A 173 15.88 -10.79 34.88
N ILE A 174 15.88 -10.26 36.10
CA ILE A 174 15.20 -10.87 37.25
C ILE A 174 13.70 -10.52 37.24
N ASN A 175 13.34 -9.30 36.84
CA ASN A 175 11.94 -8.86 36.83
C ASN A 175 11.13 -9.43 35.65
N GLY A 176 11.78 -9.84 34.56
CA GLY A 176 11.13 -10.49 33.42
C GLY A 176 10.75 -11.96 33.64
N HIS A 177 11.33 -12.64 34.65
CA HIS A 177 11.04 -14.05 34.92
C HIS A 177 9.90 -14.27 35.93
N ILE A 178 9.43 -13.22 36.61
CA ILE A 178 8.35 -13.31 37.61
C ILE A 178 6.98 -12.96 36.99
N GLN A 179 6.94 -12.40 35.77
CA GLN A 179 5.71 -11.88 35.15
C GLN A 179 5.13 -12.77 34.03
N GLU A 180 5.30 -14.09 34.11
CA GLU A 180 4.56 -15.05 33.25
C GLU A 180 3.63 -16.01 34.02
N ASP A 181 3.67 -16.07 35.36
CA ASP A 181 2.84 -17.04 36.12
C ASP A 181 1.60 -16.44 36.82
N GLU A 182 1.37 -15.13 36.76
CA GLU A 182 0.23 -14.48 37.44
C GLU A 182 -0.79 -13.89 36.43
N SER A 183 -1.29 -14.71 35.50
CA SER A 183 -2.35 -14.32 34.55
C SER A 183 -3.48 -15.33 34.39
N THR A 184 -3.66 -16.22 35.38
CA THR A 184 -4.82 -17.13 35.46
C THR A 184 -5.29 -17.26 36.89
N SER A 185 -6.08 -16.31 37.38
CA SER A 185 -7.20 -16.54 38.31
C SER A 185 -7.60 -15.23 38.98
N SER A 186 -8.58 -14.52 38.41
CA SER A 186 -9.48 -13.64 39.14
C SER A 186 -10.67 -13.29 38.26
N SER A 187 -11.63 -14.22 38.18
CA SER A 187 -12.98 -13.93 37.71
C SER A 187 -13.69 -13.05 38.74
N PRO A 188 -14.21 -11.86 38.37
CA PRO A 188 -15.04 -11.08 39.27
C PRO A 188 -16.43 -11.72 39.39
N VAL A 189 -16.73 -12.22 40.58
CA VAL A 189 -18.07 -12.65 40.96
C VAL A 189 -18.97 -11.42 41.04
N GLN A 190 -19.82 -11.24 40.03
CA GLN A 190 -20.91 -10.27 40.01
C GLN A 190 -22.00 -10.71 41.01
N TYR A 191 -22.07 -10.03 42.16
CA TYR A 191 -23.19 -10.15 43.08
C TYR A 191 -24.36 -9.30 42.58
N LYS A 192 -25.36 -10.01 42.04
CA LYS A 192 -26.71 -9.52 41.78
C LYS A 192 -27.39 -9.23 43.12
N THR A 193 -27.64 -7.96 43.42
CA THR A 193 -28.51 -7.54 44.53
C THR A 193 -29.92 -7.38 43.99
N ASP A 194 -30.75 -8.39 44.26
CA ASP A 194 -32.20 -8.35 44.10
C ASP A 194 -32.83 -7.50 45.22
N SER A 195 -33.87 -6.77 44.84
CA SER A 195 -35.04 -6.30 45.59
C SER A 195 -35.12 -6.57 47.10
N GLN A 196 -35.40 -5.52 47.88
CA GLN A 196 -36.64 -5.45 48.67
C GLN A 196 -36.92 -4.03 49.21
N ASP A 197 -38.17 -3.61 48.97
CA ASP A 197 -39.00 -2.60 49.65
C ASP A 197 -38.75 -1.10 49.44
#